data_AF-A0A7H0I2Z1-F1
#
_entry.id   AF-A0A7H0I2Z1-F1
#
_cell.length_a   1.000
_cell.length_b   1.000
_cell.length_c   1.000
_cell.angle_alpha   90.00
_cell.angle_beta   90.00
_cell.angle_gamma   90.00
#
_symmetry.space_group_name_H-M   'P 1'
#
loop_
_entity.id
_entity.type
_entity.pdbx_description
1 polymer ?
#
loop_
_entity_poly.entity_id
_entity_poly.type
_entity_poly.pdbx_seq_one_letter_code
_entity_poly.pdbx_strand_id
1 'polypeptide(L)'
;MDARHMQIGEVATRTELSLRTIRHYEDTGLVTPSARSQGGFRLYTESDVARLMVVRRMKPLGFTLDQMRDLLDATDRLDSGEPLGDAEREALLDRVRTYRQTATEQVERLRVQLSRAEDFAHTLSTRLDDAGPRPATPA
;
A
#
# COMPACT_ATOMS: atom_id res chain seq x y z
N MET A 1 -27.37 4.43 -1.44
CA MET A 1 -26.38 5.23 -2.18
C MET A 1 -26.06 4.48 -3.44
N ASP A 2 -26.17 5.11 -4.62
CA ASP A 2 -25.76 4.47 -5.87
C ASP A 2 -24.27 4.17 -5.79
N ALA A 3 -23.94 2.91 -5.57
CA ALA A 3 -22.56 2.47 -5.59
C ALA A 3 -22.07 2.64 -7.04
N ARG A 4 -21.28 3.68 -7.28
CA ARG A 4 -20.64 3.88 -8.58
C ARG A 4 -19.77 2.65 -8.84
N HIS A 5 -20.18 1.86 -9.82
CA HIS A 5 -19.46 0.69 -10.26
C HIS A 5 -18.39 1.10 -11.28
N MET A 6 -17.16 0.71 -11.02
CA MET A 6 -15.99 1.02 -11.83
C MET A 6 -15.44 -0.26 -12.44
N GLN A 7 -14.96 -0.17 -13.68
CA GLN A 7 -14.25 -1.30 -14.29
C GLN A 7 -12.79 -1.33 -13.84
N ILE A 8 -12.15 -2.49 -13.97
CA ILE A 8 -10.76 -2.69 -13.55
C ILE A 8 -9.77 -1.68 -14.16
N GLY A 9 -10.05 -1.16 -15.37
CA GLY A 9 -9.23 -0.11 -16.00
C GLY A 9 -9.28 1.22 -15.25
N GLU A 10 -10.47 1.66 -14.87
CA GLU A 10 -10.66 2.87 -14.06
C GLU A 10 -10.02 2.70 -12.67
N VAL A 11 -10.21 1.52 -12.06
CA VAL A 11 -9.59 1.19 -10.77
C VAL A 11 -8.07 1.22 -10.86
N ALA A 12 -7.47 0.70 -11.94
CA ALA A 12 -6.03 0.76 -12.17
C ALA A 12 -5.51 2.20 -12.25
N THR A 13 -6.21 3.07 -12.96
CA THR A 13 -5.86 4.51 -13.03
C THR A 13 -5.96 5.17 -11.65
N ARG A 14 -7.04 4.92 -10.90
CA ARG A 14 -7.27 5.54 -9.59
C ARG A 14 -6.33 5.05 -8.50
N THR A 15 -5.97 3.77 -8.54
CA THR A 15 -5.11 3.14 -7.54
C THR A 15 -3.64 3.20 -7.92
N GLU A 16 -3.31 3.56 -9.16
CA GLU A 16 -2.00 3.41 -9.82
C GLU A 16 -1.43 1.99 -9.71
N LEU A 17 -2.30 0.99 -9.49
CA LEU A 17 -1.93 -0.40 -9.53
C LEU A 17 -2.05 -0.91 -10.96
N SER A 18 -1.12 -1.78 -11.36
CA SER A 18 -1.27 -2.47 -12.63
C SER A 18 -2.50 -3.38 -12.62
N LEU A 19 -3.11 -3.60 -13.79
CA LEU A 19 -4.18 -4.59 -13.94
C LEU A 19 -3.78 -5.97 -13.42
N ARG A 20 -2.51 -6.35 -13.62
CA ARG A 20 -1.94 -7.60 -13.11
C ARG A 20 -1.94 -7.64 -11.58
N THR A 21 -1.58 -6.54 -10.93
CA THR A 21 -1.54 -6.42 -9.48
C THR A 21 -2.94 -6.50 -8.88
N ILE A 22 -3.92 -5.82 -9.50
CA ILE A 22 -5.32 -5.89 -9.05
C ILE A 22 -5.84 -7.33 -9.16
N ARG A 23 -5.64 -7.98 -10.31
CA ARG A 23 -6.02 -9.40 -10.48
C ARG A 23 -5.33 -10.32 -9.49
N HIS A 24 -4.06 -10.09 -9.19
CA HIS A 24 -3.36 -10.87 -8.17
C HIS A 24 -3.98 -10.71 -6.77
N TYR A 25 -4.42 -9.51 -6.40
CA TYR A 25 -5.16 -9.29 -5.15
C TYR A 25 -6.56 -9.91 -5.16
N GLU A 26 -7.20 -10.00 -6.32
CA GLU A 26 -8.43 -10.79 -6.48
C GLU A 26 -8.18 -12.29 -6.32
N ASP A 27 -7.19 -12.84 -7.02
CA ASP A 27 -6.89 -14.27 -7.02
C ASP A 27 -6.45 -14.76 -5.64
N THR A 28 -5.80 -13.89 -4.88
CA THR A 28 -5.46 -14.16 -3.48
C THR A 28 -6.64 -13.94 -2.55
N GLY A 29 -7.79 -13.43 -3.01
CA GLY A 29 -8.97 -13.15 -2.18
C GLY A 29 -8.78 -11.97 -1.23
N LEU A 30 -7.79 -11.11 -1.48
CA LEU A 30 -7.53 -9.93 -0.68
C LEU A 30 -8.52 -8.81 -1.01
N VAL A 31 -8.94 -8.70 -2.27
CA VAL A 31 -10.02 -7.79 -2.71
C VAL A 31 -10.92 -8.52 -3.69
N THR A 32 -12.22 -8.56 -3.43
CA THR A 32 -13.19 -9.18 -4.35
C THR A 32 -14.00 -8.08 -5.03
N PRO A 33 -14.19 -8.10 -6.35
CA PRO A 33 -15.07 -7.13 -7.02
C PRO A 33 -16.49 -7.26 -6.48
N SER A 34 -17.08 -6.13 -6.08
CA SER A 34 -18.43 -6.08 -5.52
C SER A 34 -19.52 -6.63 -6.47
N ALA A 35 -19.30 -6.55 -7.78
CA ALA A 35 -20.26 -7.05 -8.76
C ALA A 35 -19.61 -7.52 -10.06
N ARG A 36 -20.41 -8.17 -10.90
CA ARG A 36 -20.10 -8.41 -12.31
C ARG A 36 -21.21 -7.82 -13.17
N SER A 37 -20.83 -7.19 -14.27
CA SER A 37 -21.78 -6.73 -15.29
C SER A 37 -22.42 -7.92 -16.02
N GLN A 38 -23.50 -7.68 -16.75
CA GLN A 38 -24.15 -8.70 -17.58
C GLN A 38 -23.21 -9.31 -18.63
N GLY A 39 -22.20 -8.56 -19.10
CA GLY A 39 -21.16 -9.04 -20.01
C GLY A 39 -19.99 -9.76 -19.34
N GLY A 40 -20.06 -10.01 -18.02
CA GLY A 40 -19.01 -10.71 -17.26
C GLY A 40 -17.84 -9.84 -16.79
N PHE A 41 -17.84 -8.54 -17.10
CA PHE A 41 -16.81 -7.62 -16.60
C PHE A 41 -16.89 -7.41 -15.09
N ARG A 42 -15.72 -7.31 -14.45
CA ARG A 42 -15.58 -7.02 -13.01
C ARG A 42 -15.97 -5.58 -12.72
N LEU A 43 -16.80 -5.39 -11.71
CA LEU A 43 -17.26 -4.10 -11.25
C LEU A 43 -16.85 -3.89 -9.80
N TYR A 44 -16.24 -2.74 -9.55
CA TYR A 44 -15.67 -2.34 -8.28
C TYR A 44 -16.41 -1.15 -7.72
N THR A 45 -16.63 -1.14 -6.41
CA THR A 45 -17.20 0.01 -5.70
C THR A 45 -16.10 0.92 -5.16
N GLU A 46 -16.48 2.09 -4.63
CA GLU A 46 -15.56 2.95 -3.90
C GLU A 46 -14.91 2.24 -2.71
N SER A 47 -15.65 1.35 -2.03
CA SER A 47 -15.13 0.54 -0.93
C SER A 47 -14.03 -0.40 -1.40
N ASP A 48 -14.20 -1.04 -2.56
CA ASP A 48 -13.16 -1.92 -3.13
C ASP A 48 -11.90 -1.12 -3.50
N VAL A 49 -12.07 0.09 -4.04
CA VAL A 49 -10.95 1.00 -4.36
C VAL A 49 -10.23 1.44 -3.08
N ALA A 50 -10.96 1.82 -2.03
CA ALA A 50 -10.38 2.17 -0.74
C ALA A 50 -9.56 1.00 -0.15
N ARG A 51 -10.09 -0.22 -0.24
CA ARG A 51 -9.41 -1.45 0.16
C ARG A 51 -8.11 -1.67 -0.60
N LEU A 52 -8.13 -1.52 -1.94
CA LEU A 52 -6.92 -1.61 -2.78
C LEU A 52 -5.87 -0.56 -2.41
N MET A 53 -6.30 0.66 -2.05
CA MET A 53 -5.40 1.73 -1.62
C MET A 53 -4.71 1.42 -0.29
N VAL A 54 -5.40 0.75 0.65
CA VAL A 54 -4.78 0.28 1.89
C VAL A 54 -3.71 -0.77 1.59
N VAL A 55 -4.05 -1.80 0.81
CA VAL A 55 -3.12 -2.85 0.39
C VAL A 55 -1.87 -2.27 -0.29
N ARG A 56 -2.06 -1.30 -1.20
CA ARG A 56 -0.97 -0.59 -1.89
C ARG A 56 0.00 0.05 -0.90
N ARG A 57 -0.49 0.69 0.16
CA ARG A 57 0.34 1.36 1.19
C ARG A 57 1.06 0.37 2.09
N MET A 58 0.49 -0.81 2.33
CA MET A 58 1.11 -1.84 3.15
C MET A 58 2.29 -2.53 2.44
N LYS A 59 2.23 -2.68 1.11
CA LYS A 59 3.27 -3.38 0.34
C LYS A 59 4.70 -2.84 0.53
N PRO A 60 4.98 -1.53 0.41
CA PRO A 60 6.33 -0.99 0.60
C PRO A 60 6.83 -1.11 2.06
N LEU A 61 5.92 -1.27 3.02
CA LEU A 61 6.27 -1.49 4.43
C LEU A 61 6.60 -2.97 4.73
N GLY A 62 6.54 -3.86 3.75
CA GLY A 62 6.96 -5.26 3.90
C GLY A 62 5.92 -6.16 4.57
N PHE A 63 4.66 -5.74 4.69
CA PHE A 63 3.59 -6.61 5.16
C PHE A 63 3.38 -7.80 4.20
N THR A 64 3.04 -8.97 4.77
CA THR A 64 2.66 -10.17 4.02
C THR A 64 1.20 -10.08 3.56
N LEU A 65 0.80 -10.92 2.61
CA LEU A 65 -0.61 -10.99 2.17
C LEU A 65 -1.55 -11.38 3.32
N ASP A 66 -1.10 -12.27 4.20
CA ASP A 66 -1.88 -12.69 5.36
C ASP A 66 -2.07 -11.52 6.32
N GLN A 67 -1.02 -10.76 6.63
CA GLN A 67 -1.11 -9.56 7.46
C GLN A 67 -2.01 -8.47 6.84
N MET A 68 -1.99 -8.33 5.52
CA MET A 68 -2.88 -7.41 4.82
C MET A 68 -4.34 -7.84 4.99
N ARG A 69 -4.65 -9.12 4.76
CA ARG A 69 -6.01 -9.66 4.96
C ARG A 69 -6.46 -9.44 6.40
N ASP A 70 -5.58 -9.75 7.34
CA ASP A 70 -5.85 -9.70 8.76
C ASP A 70 -6.26 -8.31 9.27
N LEU A 71 -5.53 -7.29 8.81
CA LEU A 71 -5.84 -5.89 9.12
C LEU A 71 -7.16 -5.48 8.46
N LEU A 72 -7.34 -5.84 7.18
CA LEU A 72 -8.53 -5.48 6.43
C LEU A 72 -9.80 -6.09 7.02
N ASP A 73 -9.77 -7.36 7.40
CA ASP A 73 -10.90 -8.05 8.03
C ASP A 73 -11.23 -7.41 9.39
N ALA A 74 -10.20 -6.97 10.14
CA ALA A 74 -10.43 -6.28 11.40
C ALA A 74 -11.07 -4.90 11.21
N THR A 75 -10.62 -4.12 10.22
CA THR A 75 -11.21 -2.83 9.90
C THR A 75 -12.61 -2.97 9.32
N ASP A 76 -12.86 -3.95 8.45
CA ASP A 76 -14.19 -4.22 7.91
C ASP A 76 -15.18 -4.57 9.02
N ARG A 77 -14.75 -5.40 9.98
CA ARG A 77 -15.59 -5.77 11.12
C ARG A 77 -15.93 -4.55 11.99
N LEU A 78 -14.96 -3.67 12.23
CA LEU A 78 -15.17 -2.41 12.96
C LEU A 78 -16.08 -1.43 12.21
N ASP A 79 -15.99 -1.38 10.88
CA ASP A 79 -16.74 -0.44 10.02
C ASP A 79 -18.12 -0.97 9.59
N SER A 80 -18.40 -2.26 9.79
CA SER A 80 -19.64 -2.93 9.37
C SER A 80 -20.92 -2.33 9.94
N GLY A 81 -20.83 -1.62 11.07
CA GLY A 81 -21.99 -1.08 11.80
C GLY A 81 -22.84 -2.13 12.49
N GLU A 82 -22.46 -3.41 12.41
CA GLU A 82 -23.10 -4.49 13.15
C GLU A 82 -22.77 -4.41 14.64
N PRO A 83 -23.66 -4.87 15.54
CA PRO A 83 -23.37 -4.93 16.96
C PRO A 83 -22.11 -5.77 17.25
N LEU A 84 -21.19 -5.17 18.01
CA LEU A 84 -19.97 -5.79 18.52
C LEU A 84 -20.07 -5.85 20.04
N GLY A 85 -19.70 -6.99 20.63
CA GLY A 85 -19.48 -7.05 22.07
C GLY A 85 -18.23 -6.25 22.47
N ASP A 86 -18.20 -5.69 23.67
CA ASP A 86 -17.06 -4.88 24.13
C ASP A 86 -15.71 -5.62 24.01
N ALA A 87 -15.69 -6.91 24.34
CA ALA A 87 -14.50 -7.74 24.24
C ALA A 87 -14.05 -7.98 22.78
N GLU A 88 -15.00 -8.20 21.86
CA GLU A 88 -14.69 -8.35 20.43
C GLU A 88 -14.15 -7.03 19.86
N ARG A 89 -14.80 -5.93 20.19
CA ARG A 89 -14.39 -4.59 19.76
C ARG A 89 -12.99 -4.27 20.25
N GLU A 90 -12.66 -4.55 21.51
CA GLU A 90 -11.33 -4.30 22.06
C GLU A 90 -10.27 -5.18 21.38
N ALA A 91 -10.55 -6.46 21.13
CA ALA A 91 -9.64 -7.35 20.43
C ALA A 91 -9.33 -6.87 18.99
N LEU A 92 -10.34 -6.37 18.27
CA LEU A 92 -10.16 -5.77 16.94
C LEU A 92 -9.31 -4.49 17.00
N LEU A 93 -9.55 -3.63 17.99
CA LEU A 93 -8.75 -2.42 18.18
C LEU A 93 -7.30 -2.74 18.55
N ASP A 94 -7.06 -3.73 19.39
CA ASP A 94 -5.71 -4.21 19.71
C ASP A 94 -4.98 -4.71 18.48
N ARG A 95 -5.66 -5.48 17.63
CA ARG A 95 -5.12 -5.92 16.35
C ARG A 95 -4.69 -4.74 15.47
N VAL A 96 -5.55 -3.73 15.33
CA VAL A 96 -5.22 -2.51 14.57
C VAL A 96 -4.05 -1.75 15.21
N ARG A 97 -3.97 -1.68 16.55
CA ARG A 97 -2.85 -1.06 17.26
C ARG A 97 -1.53 -1.79 17.00
N THR A 98 -1.53 -3.13 16.95
CA THR A 98 -0.35 -3.92 16.57
C THR A 98 0.14 -3.56 15.17
N TYR A 99 -0.77 -3.53 14.18
CA TYR A 99 -0.40 -3.15 12.81
C TYR A 99 0.10 -1.72 12.70
N ARG A 100 -0.49 -0.79 13.44
CA ARG A 100 -0.01 0.59 13.54
C ARG A 100 1.42 0.65 14.08
N GLN A 101 1.71 -0.09 15.15
CA GLN A 101 3.06 -0.15 15.73
C GLN A 101 4.07 -0.68 14.71
N THR A 102 3.76 -1.81 14.06
CA THR A 102 4.63 -2.35 13.00
C THR A 102 4.85 -1.34 11.89
N ALA A 103 3.80 -0.65 11.42
CA ALA A 103 3.94 0.37 10.39
C ALA A 103 4.86 1.52 10.83
N THR A 104 4.73 2.00 12.07
CA THR A 104 5.62 3.04 12.64
C THR A 104 7.08 2.56 12.67
N GLU A 105 7.34 1.33 13.12
CA GLU A 105 8.70 0.76 13.14
C GLU A 105 9.30 0.66 11.73
N GLN A 106 8.51 0.29 10.72
CA GLN A 106 8.97 0.25 9.33
C GLN A 106 9.25 1.65 8.77
N VAL A 107 8.45 2.65 9.12
CA VAL A 107 8.70 4.04 8.75
C VAL A 107 10.03 4.53 9.30
N GLU A 108 10.32 4.28 10.58
CA GLU A 108 11.61 4.66 11.17
C GLU A 108 12.79 3.95 10.50
N ARG A 109 12.64 2.66 10.19
CA ARG A 109 13.67 1.91 9.44
C ARG A 109 13.93 2.53 8.07
N LEU A 110 12.89 2.89 7.33
CA LEU A 110 13.00 3.50 6.01
C LEU A 110 13.65 4.90 6.10
N ARG A 111 13.35 5.69 7.14
CA ARG A 111 14.00 6.99 7.39
C ARG A 111 15.51 6.83 7.60
N VAL A 112 15.93 5.85 8.40
CA VAL A 112 17.36 5.56 8.61
C VAL A 112 18.03 5.11 7.30
N GLN A 113 17.36 4.28 6.49
CA GLN A 113 17.89 3.85 5.19
C GLN A 113 18.01 5.03 4.21
N LEU A 114 17.02 5.92 4.17
CA LEU A 114 17.04 7.11 3.33
C LEU A 114 18.21 8.02 3.70
N SER A 115 18.38 8.34 4.99
CA SER A 115 19.51 9.15 5.45
C SER A 115 20.86 8.57 5.04
N ARG A 116 21.06 7.25 5.18
CA ARG A 116 22.30 6.59 4.74
C ARG A 116 22.53 6.69 3.22
N ALA A 117 21.46 6.57 2.44
CA ALA A 117 21.54 6.68 0.99
C ALA A 117 21.87 8.11 0.56
N GLU A 118 21.29 9.11 1.22
CA GLU A 118 21.57 10.53 1.00
C GLU A 118 23.02 10.87 1.36
N ASP A 119 23.54 10.41 2.51
CA ASP A 119 24.94 10.60 2.92
C ASP A 119 25.92 10.02 1.90
N PHE A 120 25.61 8.82 1.38
CA PHE A 120 26.42 8.17 0.36
C PHE A 120 26.39 8.94 -0.96
N ALA A 121 25.21 9.37 -1.42
CA ALA A 121 25.07 10.19 -2.62
C ALA A 121 25.84 11.51 -2.49
N HIS A 122 25.75 12.18 -1.33
CA HIS A 122 26.50 13.40 -1.05
C HIS A 122 28.02 13.15 -1.10
N THR A 123 28.50 12.07 -0.50
CA THR A 123 29.92 11.69 -0.54
C THR A 123 30.44 11.51 -1.97
N LEU A 124 29.64 10.90 -2.85
CA LEU A 124 30.00 10.75 -4.26
C LEU A 124 30.04 12.09 -5.00
N SER A 125 29.06 12.97 -4.76
CA SER A 125 29.03 14.31 -5.35
C SER A 125 30.26 15.14 -4.96
N THR A 126 30.59 15.20 -3.66
CA THR A 126 31.76 15.94 -3.18
C THR A 126 33.05 15.44 -3.83
N ARG A 127 33.21 14.12 -3.99
CA ARG A 127 34.38 13.55 -4.67
C ARG A 127 34.46 13.92 -6.15
N LEU A 128 33.33 14.02 -6.83
CA LEU A 128 33.28 14.44 -8.24
C LEU A 128 33.64 15.93 -8.38
N ASP A 129 33.20 16.76 -7.45
CA ASP A 129 33.52 18.19 -7.42
C ASP A 129 35.01 18.42 -7.12
N ASP A 130 35.55 17.71 -6.12
CA ASP A 130 36.97 17.77 -5.72
C ASP A 130 37.92 17.26 -6.82
N ALA A 131 37.46 16.32 -7.66
CA ALA A 131 38.27 15.80 -8.76
C ALA A 131 38.59 16.86 -9.82
N GLY A 132 37.84 17.97 -9.87
CA GLY A 132 38.05 19.12 -10.74
C GLY A 132 38.11 18.81 -12.25
N PRO A 133 38.01 19.82 -13.13
CA PRO A 133 38.38 19.62 -14.52
C PRO A 133 39.89 19.38 -14.59
N ARG A 134 40.30 18.19 -15.08
CA ARG A 134 41.71 17.92 -15.41
C ARG A 134 42.25 19.06 -16.30
N PRO A 135 43.42 19.65 -15.99
CA PRO A 135 43.98 20.68 -16.84
C PRO A 135 44.16 20.12 -18.25
N ALA A 136 43.57 20.80 -19.24
CA ALA A 136 43.77 20.46 -20.64
C ALA A 136 45.27 20.49 -20.91
N THR A 137 45.83 19.36 -21.33
CA THR A 137 47.24 19.24 -21.69
C THR A 137 47.51 20.23 -22.84
N PRO A 138 48.37 21.26 -22.65
CA PRO A 138 48.73 22.13 -23.77
C PRO A 138 49.65 21.35 -24.72
N ALA A 139 49.34 21.44 -26.01
CA ALA A 139 50.14 20.90 -27.12
C ALA A 139 51.29 21.85 -27.50
#